data_AF-A0A7S0FUV3-F1
#
_entry.id   AF-A0A7S0FUV3-F1
#
_cell.length_a   1.000
_cell.length_b   1.000
_cell.length_c   1.000
_cell.angle_alpha   90.00
_cell.angle_beta   90.00
_cell.angle_gamma   90.00
#
_symmetry.space_group_name_H-M   'P 1'
#
loop_
_entity.id
_entity.type
_entity.pdbx_description
1 polymer ?
#
loop_
_entity_poly.entity_id
_entity_poly.type
_entity_poly.pdbx_seq_one_letter_code
_entity_poly.pdbx_strand_id
1 'polypeptide(L)'
;RLPEAEKAAVLPLELCYVGQPMRRASFCSQPLYGLGSIRRELPWAVEDWLDYHLEHLGFEHAELYDTDGSLAPALGRRSVAARRGGPSVAYWAAWPTNLSETVAAISQEHPYCAETWAYAHCLTTHRALSRWVMLLHAPDEYVVAPGRPSRGRLLEILEGVERGLPGEEPM
;
A
#
# COMPACT_ATOMS: atom_id res chain seq x y z
N ARG A 1 30.79 22.10 39.82
CA ARG A 1 30.03 22.53 38.62
C ARG A 1 29.35 21.28 38.09
N LEU A 2 28.03 21.19 38.19
CA LEU A 2 27.25 20.06 37.66
C LEU A 2 27.10 20.22 36.13
N PRO A 3 26.99 19.13 35.35
CA PRO A 3 26.82 19.20 33.91
C PRO A 3 25.46 19.84 33.58
N GLU A 4 25.43 20.68 32.55
CA GLU A 4 24.18 21.21 31.98
C GLU A 4 23.24 20.05 31.66
N ALA A 5 22.03 20.10 32.25
CA ALA A 5 20.97 19.18 31.94
C ALA A 5 20.70 19.20 30.43
N GLU A 6 20.89 18.04 29.80
CA GLU A 6 20.57 17.76 28.42
C GLU A 6 19.09 18.10 28.21
N LYS A 7 18.81 19.27 27.64
CA LYS A 7 17.44 19.68 27.33
C LYS A 7 16.91 18.72 26.28
N ALA A 8 16.06 17.79 26.71
CA ALA A 8 15.35 16.90 25.81
C ALA A 8 14.72 17.73 24.69
N ALA A 9 15.08 17.42 23.45
CA ALA A 9 14.51 18.07 22.29
C ALA A 9 13.01 17.72 22.24
N VAL A 10 12.15 18.72 22.49
CA VAL A 10 10.71 18.57 22.31
C VAL A 10 10.41 18.84 20.85
N LEU A 11 10.01 17.81 20.10
CA LEU A 11 9.44 17.97 18.77
C LEU A 11 7.92 18.18 18.92
N PRO A 12 7.39 19.40 18.67
CA PRO A 12 5.95 19.59 18.63
C PRO A 12 5.38 18.81 17.44
N LEU A 13 4.51 17.84 17.74
CA LEU A 13 3.90 16.99 16.73
C LEU A 13 2.47 17.47 16.49
N GLU A 14 2.26 18.18 15.39
CA GLU A 14 0.92 18.57 14.95
C GLU A 14 0.28 17.41 14.21
N LEU A 15 -0.68 16.76 14.87
CA LEU A 15 -1.47 15.70 14.25
C LEU A 15 -2.60 16.33 13.42
N CYS A 16 -2.62 16.07 12.11
CA CYS A 16 -3.75 16.44 11.27
C CYS A 16 -4.94 15.53 11.57
N TYR A 17 -6.10 16.12 11.87
CA TYR A 17 -7.35 15.37 11.96
C TYR A 17 -7.72 14.78 10.60
N VAL A 18 -8.08 13.50 10.59
CA VAL A 18 -8.54 12.79 9.41
C VAL A 18 -10.02 12.47 9.57
N GLY A 19 -10.88 13.19 8.84
CA GLY A 19 -12.34 13.05 8.92
C GLY A 19 -12.92 11.85 8.16
N GLN A 20 -12.10 10.85 7.85
CA GLN A 20 -12.53 9.65 7.11
C GLN A 20 -12.52 8.44 8.04
N PRO A 21 -13.46 7.49 7.90
CA PRO A 21 -13.42 6.25 8.66
C PRO A 21 -12.13 5.48 8.33
N MET A 22 -11.48 4.97 9.36
CA MET A 22 -10.29 4.14 9.22
C MET A 22 -10.65 2.84 8.50
N ARG A 23 -9.89 2.51 7.46
CA ARG A 23 -10.01 1.23 6.75
C ARG A 23 -9.39 0.10 7.57
N ARG A 24 -9.89 -1.12 7.41
CA ARG A 24 -9.34 -2.28 8.14
C ARG A 24 -7.96 -2.66 7.63
N ALA A 25 -7.81 -2.80 6.31
CA ALA A 25 -6.50 -3.08 5.72
C ALA A 25 -6.35 -2.45 4.34
N SER A 26 -5.12 -2.01 4.06
CA SER A 26 -4.68 -1.58 2.74
C SER A 26 -3.41 -2.34 2.35
N PHE A 27 -3.14 -2.47 1.06
CA PHE A 27 -1.83 -2.91 0.59
C PHE A 27 -1.23 -1.93 -0.41
N CYS A 28 0.09 -1.97 -0.54
CA CYS A 28 0.85 -1.11 -1.43
C CYS A 28 1.79 -1.93 -2.29
N SER A 29 1.85 -1.62 -3.58
CA SER A 29 2.80 -2.27 -4.48
C SER A 29 4.19 -1.65 -4.38
N GLN A 30 5.20 -2.38 -4.86
CA GLN A 30 6.42 -1.74 -5.33
C GLN A 30 6.15 -0.96 -6.63
N PRO A 31 7.06 -0.12 -7.12
CA PRO A 31 6.96 0.46 -8.46
C PRO A 31 6.95 -0.64 -9.53
N LEU A 32 5.80 -0.84 -10.15
CA LEU A 32 5.60 -1.78 -11.26
C LEU A 32 6.03 -1.14 -12.58
N TYR A 33 6.40 -1.95 -13.57
CA TYR A 33 6.80 -1.48 -14.89
C TYR A 33 6.70 -2.61 -15.91
N GLY A 34 6.69 -2.26 -17.20
CA GLY A 34 6.82 -3.23 -18.29
C GLY A 34 5.67 -4.25 -18.36
N LEU A 35 4.51 -4.00 -17.74
CA LEU A 35 3.42 -4.97 -17.65
C LEU A 35 2.83 -5.36 -19.01
N GLY A 36 3.14 -4.61 -20.07
CA GLY A 36 2.82 -5.01 -21.44
C GLY A 36 3.41 -6.37 -21.85
N SER A 37 4.59 -6.76 -21.33
CA SER A 37 5.16 -8.09 -21.59
C SER A 37 4.37 -9.18 -20.87
N ILE A 38 4.13 -8.98 -19.57
CA ILE A 38 3.36 -9.90 -18.71
C ILE A 38 1.96 -10.12 -19.28
N ARG A 39 1.27 -9.06 -19.73
CA ARG A 39 -0.08 -9.19 -20.30
C ARG A 39 -0.15 -9.95 -21.63
N ARG A 40 0.96 -10.08 -22.36
CA ARG A 40 0.97 -10.94 -23.57
C ARG A 40 0.95 -12.42 -23.21
N GLU A 41 1.58 -12.79 -22.10
CA GLU A 41 1.69 -14.17 -21.63
C GLU A 41 0.51 -14.53 -20.71
N LEU A 42 0.16 -13.63 -19.81
CA LEU A 42 -0.88 -13.76 -18.80
C LEU A 42 -1.78 -12.50 -18.80
N PRO A 43 -2.75 -12.41 -19.73
CA PRO A 43 -3.55 -11.20 -19.93
C PRO A 43 -4.39 -10.76 -18.72
N TRP A 44 -4.62 -11.68 -17.79
CA TRP A 44 -5.50 -11.53 -16.63
C TRP A 44 -4.74 -11.48 -15.29
N ALA A 45 -3.41 -11.60 -15.29
CA ALA A 45 -2.62 -11.77 -14.06
C ALA A 45 -2.82 -10.61 -13.08
N VAL A 46 -2.84 -9.37 -13.58
CA VAL A 46 -3.02 -8.18 -12.74
C VAL A 46 -4.44 -8.10 -12.22
N GLU A 47 -5.43 -8.34 -13.07
CA GLU A 47 -6.85 -8.30 -12.73
C GLU A 47 -7.18 -9.34 -11.65
N ASP A 48 -6.68 -10.57 -11.83
CA ASP A 48 -6.81 -11.69 -10.89
C ASP A 48 -6.09 -11.40 -9.57
N TRP A 49 -4.86 -10.89 -9.63
CA TRP A 49 -4.13 -10.48 -8.43
C TRP A 49 -4.89 -9.42 -7.62
N LEU A 50 -5.44 -8.40 -8.28
CA LEU A 50 -6.25 -7.38 -7.62
C LEU A 50 -7.57 -7.94 -7.08
N ASP A 51 -8.27 -8.79 -7.84
CA ASP A 51 -9.52 -9.43 -7.40
C ASP A 51 -9.30 -10.33 -6.19
N TYR A 52 -8.23 -11.12 -6.20
CA TYR A 52 -7.86 -11.97 -5.10
C TYR A 52 -7.63 -11.15 -3.82
N HIS A 53 -6.80 -10.12 -3.87
CA HIS A 53 -6.46 -9.37 -2.66
C HIS A 53 -7.61 -8.48 -2.17
N LEU A 54 -8.31 -7.79 -3.07
CA LEU A 54 -9.39 -6.86 -2.70
C LEU A 54 -10.72 -7.57 -2.40
N GLU A 55 -11.16 -8.47 -3.28
CA GLU A 55 -12.51 -9.06 -3.17
C GLU A 55 -12.52 -10.32 -2.32
N HIS A 56 -11.46 -11.14 -2.38
CA HIS A 56 -11.39 -12.41 -1.64
C HIS A 56 -10.70 -12.26 -0.28
N LEU A 57 -9.47 -11.75 -0.24
CA LEU A 57 -8.68 -11.69 0.98
C LEU A 57 -9.16 -10.60 1.94
N GLY A 58 -9.78 -9.55 1.41
CA GLY A 58 -10.52 -8.53 2.16
C GLY A 58 -9.79 -7.20 2.33
N PHE A 59 -8.75 -6.92 1.55
CA PHE A 59 -8.19 -5.56 1.54
C PHE A 59 -9.21 -4.55 1.03
N GLU A 60 -9.34 -3.41 1.71
CA GLU A 60 -10.32 -2.37 1.36
C GLU A 60 -9.74 -1.32 0.42
N HIS A 61 -8.41 -1.25 0.34
CA HIS A 61 -7.70 -0.31 -0.52
C HIS A 61 -6.40 -0.92 -1.04
N ALA A 62 -6.08 -0.60 -2.29
CA ALA A 62 -4.78 -0.84 -2.89
C ALA A 62 -4.16 0.49 -3.32
N GLU A 63 -2.88 0.68 -3.03
CA GLU A 63 -2.10 1.79 -3.56
C GLU A 63 -1.04 1.25 -4.53
N LEU A 64 -1.21 1.53 -5.82
CA LEU A 64 -0.43 0.94 -6.89
C LEU A 64 0.50 2.00 -7.50
N TYR A 65 1.79 1.70 -7.50
CA TYR A 65 2.84 2.54 -8.05
C TYR A 65 3.30 1.96 -9.37
N ASP A 66 3.42 2.80 -10.39
CA ASP A 66 3.77 2.38 -11.74
C ASP A 66 4.76 3.37 -12.36
N THR A 67 5.91 2.86 -12.76
CA THR A 67 7.03 3.64 -13.29
C THR A 67 6.75 4.14 -14.69
N ASP A 68 6.08 3.37 -15.54
CA ASP A 68 5.90 3.67 -16.96
C ASP A 68 4.44 3.83 -17.40
N GLY A 69 3.49 3.64 -16.48
CA GLY A 69 2.06 3.74 -16.78
C GLY A 69 1.46 2.47 -17.39
N SER A 70 2.25 1.39 -17.51
CA SER A 70 1.84 0.14 -18.17
C SER A 70 0.70 -0.62 -17.46
N LEU A 71 0.42 -0.30 -16.20
CA LEU A 71 -0.65 -0.90 -15.39
C LEU A 71 -2.04 -0.34 -15.75
N ALA A 72 -2.11 0.89 -16.27
CA ALA A 72 -3.37 1.61 -16.47
C ALA A 72 -4.47 0.79 -17.18
N PRO A 73 -4.17 0.03 -18.26
CA PRO A 73 -5.21 -0.75 -18.94
C PRO A 73 -5.80 -1.88 -18.11
N ALA A 74 -5.04 -2.46 -17.17
CA ALA A 74 -5.50 -3.54 -16.30
C ALA A 74 -6.42 -3.06 -15.16
N LEU A 75 -6.33 -1.77 -14.80
CA LEU A 75 -7.19 -1.18 -13.77
C LEU A 75 -8.63 -0.99 -14.27
N GLY A 76 -8.85 -0.93 -15.59
CA GLY A 76 -10.18 -0.81 -16.18
C GLY A 76 -10.99 0.35 -15.57
N ARG A 77 -12.15 0.03 -14.97
CA ARG A 77 -13.00 0.99 -14.25
C ARG A 77 -12.71 1.08 -12.74
N ARG A 78 -11.78 0.28 -12.20
CA ARG A 78 -11.44 0.24 -10.76
C ARG A 78 -10.71 1.50 -10.29
N SER A 79 -10.03 2.19 -11.20
CA SER A 79 -9.29 3.43 -10.94
C SER A 79 -10.18 4.67 -10.72
N VAL A 80 -11.50 4.54 -10.84
CA VAL A 80 -12.43 5.67 -10.77
C VAL A 80 -13.39 5.49 -9.60
N ALA A 81 -13.00 6.03 -8.44
CA ALA A 81 -13.77 6.20 -7.21
C ALA A 81 -14.42 4.92 -6.66
N ALA A 82 -14.10 4.60 -5.39
CA ALA A 82 -14.82 3.59 -4.62
C ALA A 82 -16.33 3.72 -4.87
N ARG A 83 -16.96 2.69 -5.47
CA ARG A 83 -18.43 2.56 -5.35
C ARG A 83 -18.72 2.68 -3.86
N ARG A 84 -19.67 3.52 -3.44
CA ARG A 84 -19.94 3.78 -2.00
C ARG A 84 -19.95 2.45 -1.20
N GLY A 85 -18.88 2.21 -0.43
CA GLY A 85 -18.71 1.02 0.41
C GLY A 85 -17.93 -0.17 -0.17
N GLY A 86 -17.39 -0.11 -1.39
CA GLY A 86 -16.57 -1.17 -2.01
C GLY A 86 -15.06 -0.92 -1.92
N PRO A 87 -14.23 -1.93 -2.28
CA PRO A 87 -12.78 -1.77 -2.33
C PRO A 87 -12.38 -0.72 -3.37
N SER A 88 -11.20 -0.13 -3.17
CA SER A 88 -10.74 0.99 -3.98
C SER A 88 -9.27 0.88 -4.34
N VAL A 89 -8.87 1.50 -5.45
CA VAL A 89 -7.50 1.52 -5.93
C VAL A 89 -7.06 2.97 -6.14
N ALA A 90 -6.00 3.40 -5.45
CA ALA A 90 -5.23 4.58 -5.81
C ALA A 90 -4.12 4.18 -6.77
N TYR A 91 -3.96 4.93 -7.86
CA TYR A 91 -3.02 4.60 -8.92
C TYR A 91 -2.11 5.79 -9.22
N TRP A 92 -0.81 5.56 -9.08
CA TRP A 92 0.25 6.53 -9.31
C TRP A 92 1.00 6.18 -10.59
N ALA A 93 0.51 6.66 -11.73
CA ALA A 93 1.18 6.53 -13.01
C ALA A 93 2.44 7.41 -13.06
N ALA A 94 3.49 6.93 -13.71
CA ALA A 94 4.78 7.60 -13.83
C ALA A 94 5.34 8.06 -12.47
N TRP A 95 5.26 7.20 -11.44
CA TRP A 95 5.61 7.54 -10.06
C TRP A 95 6.95 8.27 -9.89
N PRO A 96 8.06 7.85 -10.55
CA PRO A 96 9.34 8.55 -10.44
C PRO A 96 9.30 10.04 -10.83
N THR A 97 8.42 10.43 -11.76
CA THR A 97 8.22 11.82 -12.18
C THR A 97 7.62 12.68 -11.07
N ASN A 98 6.86 12.09 -10.14
CA ASN A 98 6.32 12.81 -8.98
C ASN A 98 7.40 13.14 -7.93
N LEU A 99 8.57 12.48 -8.01
CA LEU A 99 9.68 12.70 -7.10
C LEU A 99 10.64 13.77 -7.65
N SER A 100 11.14 13.57 -8.87
CA SER A 100 11.93 14.55 -9.62
C SER A 100 12.21 14.07 -11.05
N GLU A 101 12.56 14.99 -11.95
CA GLU A 101 13.01 14.64 -13.31
C GLU A 101 14.27 13.75 -13.30
N THR A 102 15.19 13.99 -12.36
CA THR A 102 16.42 13.18 -12.20
C THR A 102 16.10 11.74 -11.81
N VAL A 103 15.21 11.54 -10.85
CA VAL A 103 14.77 10.19 -10.43
C VAL A 103 14.00 9.51 -11.56
N ALA A 104 13.18 10.25 -12.31
CA ALA A 104 12.51 9.72 -13.49
C ALA A 104 13.51 9.24 -14.55
N ALA A 105 14.56 10.01 -14.85
CA ALA A 105 15.60 9.59 -15.78
C ALA A 105 16.32 8.31 -15.31
N ILE A 106 16.73 8.24 -14.04
CA ILE A 106 17.39 7.06 -13.46
C ILE A 106 16.47 5.82 -13.50
N SER A 107 15.17 6.00 -13.26
CA SER A 107 14.21 4.90 -13.20
C SER A 107 14.04 4.15 -14.52
N GLN A 108 14.45 4.73 -15.65
CA GLN A 108 14.41 4.07 -16.96
C GLN A 108 15.35 2.87 -17.03
N GLU A 109 16.51 2.95 -16.36
CA GLU A 109 17.51 1.87 -16.29
C GLU A 109 17.44 1.10 -14.97
N HIS A 110 16.94 1.74 -13.92
CA HIS A 110 16.86 1.21 -12.57
C HIS A 110 15.45 1.37 -11.98
N PRO A 111 14.46 0.58 -12.43
CA PRO A 111 13.04 0.82 -12.10
C PRO A 111 12.71 0.75 -10.61
N TYR A 112 13.52 0.06 -9.81
CA TYR A 112 13.36 -0.04 -8.36
C TYR A 112 14.00 1.12 -7.57
N CYS A 113 14.67 2.08 -8.22
CA CYS A 113 15.32 3.20 -7.51
C CYS A 113 14.33 4.08 -6.72
N ALA A 114 13.03 4.04 -7.07
CA ALA A 114 11.96 4.78 -6.42
C ALA A 114 11.15 3.95 -5.41
N GLU A 115 11.55 2.71 -5.14
CA GLU A 115 10.80 1.77 -4.27
C GLU A 115 10.68 2.26 -2.83
N THR A 116 11.79 2.65 -2.21
CA THR A 116 11.80 3.19 -0.85
C THR A 116 10.88 4.41 -0.70
N TRP A 117 10.80 5.24 -1.75
CA TRP A 117 9.91 6.40 -1.76
C TRP A 117 8.44 6.01 -1.89
N ALA A 118 8.13 5.00 -2.72
CA ALA A 118 6.77 4.46 -2.82
C ALA A 118 6.30 3.90 -1.46
N TYR A 119 7.15 3.13 -0.76
CA TYR A 119 6.83 2.60 0.57
C TYR A 119 6.66 3.71 1.61
N ALA A 120 7.56 4.69 1.62
CA ALA A 120 7.45 5.83 2.54
C ALA A 120 6.17 6.63 2.29
N HIS A 121 5.81 6.87 1.02
CA HIS A 121 4.57 7.54 0.65
C HIS A 121 3.36 6.75 1.13
N CYS A 122 3.27 5.45 0.78
CA CYS A 122 2.19 4.57 1.21
C CYS A 122 2.00 4.56 2.73
N LEU A 123 3.06 4.26 3.48
CA LEU A 123 2.98 4.14 4.94
C LEU A 123 2.56 5.46 5.58
N THR A 124 3.05 6.58 5.06
CA THR A 124 2.71 7.92 5.55
C THR A 124 1.25 8.27 5.25
N THR A 125 0.79 8.03 4.02
CA THR A 125 -0.60 8.22 3.59
C THR A 125 -1.55 7.39 4.45
N HIS A 126 -1.19 6.14 4.72
CA HIS A 126 -2.06 5.20 5.41
C HIS A 126 -1.97 5.23 6.94
N ARG A 127 -1.01 5.95 7.53
CA ARG A 127 -0.78 6.03 8.99
C ARG A 127 -2.03 6.31 9.81
N ALA A 128 -2.94 7.14 9.31
CA ALA A 128 -4.21 7.48 9.97
C ALA A 128 -5.46 7.02 9.19
N LEU A 129 -5.27 6.34 8.05
CA LEU A 129 -6.36 5.91 7.16
C LEU A 129 -6.56 4.39 7.17
N SER A 130 -5.65 3.61 7.75
CA SER A 130 -5.73 2.16 7.75
C SER A 130 -5.20 1.57 9.05
N ARG A 131 -5.88 0.55 9.57
CA ARG A 131 -5.41 -0.19 10.75
C ARG A 131 -4.19 -1.05 10.41
N TRP A 132 -4.26 -1.74 9.27
CA TRP A 132 -3.19 -2.56 8.74
C TRP A 132 -2.75 -2.07 7.36
N VAL A 133 -1.44 -2.08 7.12
CA VAL A 133 -0.84 -1.79 5.81
C VAL A 133 0.15 -2.90 5.50
N MET A 134 0.02 -3.49 4.31
CA MET A 134 0.93 -4.52 3.83
C MET A 134 1.68 -4.01 2.59
N LEU A 135 3.00 -4.19 2.56
CA LEU A 135 3.76 -4.06 1.34
C LEU A 135 3.65 -5.38 0.58
N LEU A 136 3.06 -5.34 -0.61
CA LEU A 136 2.81 -6.50 -1.46
C LEU A 136 3.40 -6.19 -2.83
N HIS A 137 4.59 -6.71 -3.13
CA HIS A 137 5.47 -6.08 -4.08
C HIS A 137 4.92 -6.08 -5.51
N ALA A 138 4.59 -7.25 -6.06
CA ALA A 138 4.21 -7.40 -7.47
C ALA A 138 3.06 -8.40 -7.72
N PRO A 139 2.47 -8.39 -8.94
CA PRO A 139 1.34 -9.25 -9.33
C PRO A 139 1.63 -10.76 -9.41
N ASP A 140 2.81 -11.21 -8.99
CA ASP A 140 3.21 -12.61 -8.83
C ASP A 140 3.24 -13.06 -7.36
N GLU A 141 3.08 -12.14 -6.41
CA GLU A 141 3.03 -12.43 -4.98
C GLU A 141 1.57 -12.55 -4.50
N TYR A 142 1.24 -13.70 -3.89
CA TYR A 142 -0.09 -13.99 -3.33
C TYR A 142 -0.01 -14.23 -1.83
N VAL A 143 -0.78 -13.45 -1.09
CA VAL A 143 -0.88 -13.58 0.37
C VAL A 143 -1.90 -14.66 0.72
N VAL A 144 -1.46 -15.70 1.43
CA VAL A 144 -2.35 -16.79 1.84
C VAL A 144 -2.67 -16.70 3.32
N ALA A 145 -3.96 -16.68 3.65
CA ALA A 145 -4.44 -16.78 5.02
C ALA A 145 -4.67 -18.25 5.40
N PRO A 146 -4.06 -18.78 6.48
CA PRO A 146 -4.22 -20.18 6.87
C PRO A 146 -5.67 -20.51 7.27
N GLY A 147 -6.09 -21.74 6.95
CA GLY A 147 -7.39 -22.30 7.28
C GLY A 147 -8.29 -22.50 6.07
N ARG A 148 -9.61 -22.56 6.29
CA ARG A 148 -10.59 -22.66 5.20
C ARG A 148 -10.71 -21.32 4.49
N PRO A 149 -10.65 -21.27 3.14
CA PRO A 149 -10.85 -20.04 2.39
C PRO A 149 -12.23 -19.44 2.69
N SER A 150 -12.24 -18.20 3.17
CA SER A 150 -13.44 -17.39 3.36
C SER A 150 -13.12 -15.94 3.03
N ARG A 151 -14.15 -15.19 2.61
CA ARG A 151 -13.99 -13.77 2.31
C ARG A 151 -13.56 -13.01 3.56
N GLY A 152 -12.49 -12.23 3.46
CA GLY A 152 -12.00 -11.43 4.59
C GLY A 152 -11.23 -12.22 5.66
N ARG A 153 -10.84 -13.47 5.36
CA ARG A 153 -10.13 -14.34 6.32
C ARG A 153 -8.85 -13.72 6.87
N LEU A 154 -8.11 -12.98 6.04
CA LEU A 154 -6.91 -12.28 6.48
C LEU A 154 -7.23 -11.28 7.59
N LEU A 155 -8.30 -10.51 7.45
CA LEU A 155 -8.71 -9.52 8.45
C LEU A 155 -9.05 -10.18 9.78
N GLU A 156 -9.76 -11.31 9.77
CA GLU A 156 -10.07 -12.06 10.99
C GLU A 156 -8.79 -12.47 11.74
N ILE A 157 -7.75 -12.88 11.00
CA ILE A 157 -6.46 -13.27 11.56
C ILE A 157 -5.75 -12.05 12.14
N LEU A 158 -5.68 -10.94 11.39
CA LEU A 158 -5.04 -9.70 11.84
C LEU A 158 -5.70 -9.14 13.11
N GLU A 159 -7.04 -9.11 13.15
CA GLU A 159 -7.82 -8.71 14.33
C GLU A 159 -7.63 -9.69 15.52
N GLY A 160 -7.41 -10.97 15.24
CA GLY A 160 -7.06 -11.97 16.25
C GLY A 160 -5.68 -11.74 16.86
N VAL A 161 -4.68 -11.45 16.02
CA VAL A 161 -3.31 -11.12 16.44
C VAL A 161 -3.32 -9.86 17.30
N GLU A 162 -4.03 -8.81 16.87
CA GLU A 162 -4.15 -7.55 17.61
C GLU A 162 -4.67 -7.74 19.03
N ARG A 163 -5.72 -8.56 19.19
CA ARG A 163 -6.32 -8.86 20.51
C ARG A 163 -5.42 -9.70 21.40
N GLY A 164 -4.48 -10.44 20.81
CA GLY A 164 -3.50 -11.25 21.53
C GLY A 164 -2.23 -10.49 21.90
N LEU A 165 -2.03 -9.27 21.41
CA LEU A 165 -0.91 -8.42 21.83
C LEU A 165 -1.15 -8.02 23.30
N PRO A 166 -0.12 -8.08 24.17
CA PRO A 166 -0.24 -7.55 25.52
C PRO A 166 -0.72 -6.10 25.42
N GLY A 167 -1.80 -5.77 26.14
CA GLY A 167 -2.33 -4.41 26.16
C GLY A 167 -1.20 -3.45 26.49
N GLU A 168 -1.10 -2.34 25.73
CA GLU A 168 -0.10 -1.31 25.98
C GLU A 168 -0.17 -0.94 27.47
N GLU A 169 0.89 -1.28 28.22
CA GLU A 169 1.02 -0.79 29.59
C GLU A 169 0.94 0.74 29.52
N PRO A 170 0.10 1.38 30.35
CA PRO A 170 0.01 2.83 30.34
C PRO A 170 1.40 3.40 30.65
N MET A 171 2.00 4.08 29.65
CA MET A 171 3.21 4.90 29.82
C MET A 171 2.95 6.10 30.73
#